data_AF-A0A432QJY0-F1
#
_entry.id   AF-A0A432QJY0-F1
#
_cell.length_a   1.000
_cell.length_b   1.000
_cell.length_c   1.000
_cell.angle_alpha   90.00
_cell.angle_beta   90.00
_cell.angle_gamma   90.00
#
_symmetry.space_group_name_H-M   'P 1'
#
loop_
_entity.id
_entity.type
_entity.pdbx_description
1 polymer ?
#
loop_
_entity_poly.entity_id
_entity_poly.type
_entity_poly.pdbx_seq_one_letter_code
_entity_poly.pdbx_strand_id
1 'polypeptide(L)'
;MTQNSCAQTIGVAMSGGVDSTVVASLLLEQNYQVHGFFMLLPLPGLEQQLSKVRLVADQLQIPLHFVDFTTIFSQSIISYFINSYTKGLTPNPCVVCNELIKCGRLLDAMANQGMEKMATGHYGQIIHKNGRAELHRAADPAKDQSYFLCRLSPKQLDRVILPLGTWKKADVFSQAEDIGFPHFDGQESQDVCFLSGQNLPDFLEEHGVKNQAGDITTTTGHVLGRHRGIWQYTVGQRRGLGLPDATPWYVTGLDPDNNRVIIGKNETLFQTVLSVSDVRWTIPPPQVWQGKVQLRSRHRAAQAKVSPQS
;
A
#
# COMPACT_ATOMS: atom_id res chain seq x y z
N MET A 1 -44.10 17.91 -7.91
CA MET A 1 -42.95 17.78 -8.85
C MET A 1 -41.81 17.17 -8.05
N THR A 2 -41.73 15.85 -8.06
CA THR A 2 -40.63 15.09 -7.45
C THR A 2 -39.38 15.37 -8.27
N GLN A 3 -38.38 16.01 -7.66
CA GLN A 3 -37.05 16.07 -8.24
C GLN A 3 -36.58 14.63 -8.42
N ASN A 4 -36.50 14.17 -9.66
CA ASN A 4 -35.72 12.99 -10.03
C ASN A 4 -34.28 13.28 -9.60
N SER A 5 -33.88 12.84 -8.41
CA SER A 5 -32.45 12.78 -8.09
C SER A 5 -31.87 11.74 -9.03
N CYS A 6 -31.16 12.19 -10.06
CA CYS A 6 -30.41 11.30 -10.92
C CYS A 6 -29.52 10.44 -10.01
N ALA A 7 -29.64 9.11 -10.10
CA ALA A 7 -28.82 8.21 -9.30
C ALA A 7 -27.35 8.58 -9.51
N GLN A 8 -26.64 8.89 -8.42
CA GLN A 8 -25.26 9.34 -8.49
C GLN A 8 -24.39 8.26 -9.15
N THR A 9 -23.57 8.66 -10.12
CA THR A 9 -22.63 7.73 -10.79
C THR A 9 -21.32 7.64 -10.00
N ILE A 10 -20.88 6.43 -9.69
CA ILE A 10 -19.65 6.14 -8.94
C ILE A 10 -18.73 5.26 -9.79
N GLY A 11 -17.47 5.67 -9.89
CA GLY A 11 -16.41 4.83 -10.45
C GLY A 11 -15.88 3.84 -9.41
N VAL A 12 -15.82 2.56 -9.73
CA VAL A 12 -15.25 1.52 -8.86
C VAL A 12 -13.89 1.11 -9.41
N ALA A 13 -12.84 1.22 -8.58
CA ALA A 13 -11.54 0.66 -8.92
C ALA A 13 -11.59 -0.86 -8.80
N MET A 14 -11.63 -1.55 -9.93
CA MET A 14 -11.74 -3.01 -10.02
C MET A 14 -10.38 -3.64 -10.26
N SER A 15 -10.03 -4.65 -9.44
CA SER A 15 -8.84 -5.48 -9.64
C SER A 15 -9.16 -6.86 -10.22
N GLY A 16 -10.44 -7.19 -10.35
CA GLY A 16 -10.91 -8.55 -10.65
C GLY A 16 -10.82 -9.49 -9.43
N GLY A 17 -10.58 -8.95 -8.23
CA GLY A 17 -10.61 -9.69 -6.97
C GLY A 17 -11.91 -9.47 -6.20
N VAL A 18 -12.18 -10.38 -5.24
CA VAL A 18 -13.42 -10.47 -4.46
C VAL A 18 -13.84 -9.13 -3.84
N ASP A 19 -12.90 -8.39 -3.24
CA ASP A 19 -13.21 -7.16 -2.52
C ASP A 19 -13.79 -6.08 -3.44
N SER A 20 -13.19 -5.89 -4.62
CA SER A 20 -13.69 -4.90 -5.58
C SER A 20 -15.00 -5.32 -6.25
N THR A 21 -15.21 -6.64 -6.42
CA THR A 21 -16.45 -7.20 -6.95
C THR A 21 -17.61 -6.96 -6.00
N VAL A 22 -17.41 -7.28 -4.71
CA VAL A 22 -18.42 -7.04 -3.67
C VAL A 22 -18.69 -5.55 -3.51
N VAL A 23 -17.67 -4.69 -3.56
CA VAL A 23 -17.89 -3.23 -3.56
C VAL A 23 -18.80 -2.77 -4.70
N ALA A 24 -18.59 -3.26 -5.92
CA ALA A 24 -19.43 -2.89 -7.05
C ALA A 24 -20.89 -3.35 -6.84
N SER A 25 -21.08 -4.59 -6.38
CA SER A 25 -22.42 -5.13 -6.06
C SER A 25 -23.13 -4.34 -4.97
N LEU A 26 -22.45 -4.01 -3.86
CA LEU A 26 -23.04 -3.25 -2.76
C LEU A 26 -23.51 -1.86 -3.20
N LEU A 27 -22.77 -1.22 -4.11
CA LEU A 27 -23.17 0.09 -4.65
C LEU A 27 -24.37 -0.01 -5.59
N LEU A 28 -24.48 -1.09 -6.37
CA LEU A 28 -25.67 -1.36 -7.19
C LEU A 28 -26.91 -1.57 -6.31
N GLU A 29 -26.79 -2.35 -5.22
CA GLU A 29 -27.87 -2.58 -4.24
C GLU A 29 -28.33 -1.27 -3.57
N GLN A 30 -27.41 -0.31 -3.41
CA GLN A 30 -27.70 1.04 -2.90
C GLN A 30 -28.27 1.99 -3.96
N ASN A 31 -28.60 1.49 -5.15
CA ASN A 31 -29.16 2.25 -6.29
C ASN A 31 -28.20 3.29 -6.89
N TYR A 32 -26.88 3.13 -6.76
CA TYR A 32 -25.92 3.94 -7.51
C TYR A 32 -25.78 3.43 -8.95
N GLN A 33 -25.45 4.34 -9.86
CA GLN A 33 -24.96 3.94 -11.18
C GLN A 33 -23.47 3.62 -11.05
N VAL A 34 -23.08 2.38 -11.32
CA VAL A 34 -21.70 1.91 -11.11
C VAL A 34 -20.99 1.74 -12.44
N HIS A 35 -19.80 2.35 -12.56
CA HIS A 35 -18.89 2.11 -13.67
C HIS A 35 -17.60 1.48 -13.12
N GLY A 36 -17.21 0.32 -13.65
CA GLY A 36 -15.95 -0.32 -13.32
C GLY A 36 -14.76 0.33 -14.03
N PHE A 37 -13.64 0.45 -13.34
CA PHE A 37 -12.38 0.93 -13.90
C PHE A 37 -11.26 -0.04 -13.55
N PHE A 38 -10.58 -0.55 -14.57
CA PHE A 38 -9.42 -1.42 -14.44
C PHE A 38 -8.16 -0.68 -14.90
N MET A 39 -7.11 -0.70 -14.08
CA MET A 39 -5.82 -0.10 -14.43
C MET A 39 -4.96 -1.10 -15.19
N LEU A 40 -4.50 -0.75 -16.38
CA LEU A 40 -3.45 -1.50 -17.05
C LEU A 40 -2.11 -1.10 -16.44
N LEU A 41 -1.44 -2.07 -15.82
CA LEU A 41 -0.17 -1.91 -15.11
C LEU A 41 0.86 -2.90 -15.69
N PRO A 42 2.17 -2.64 -15.57
CA PRO A 42 3.21 -3.52 -16.06
C PRO A 42 3.41 -4.70 -15.09
N LEU A 43 2.35 -5.47 -14.85
CA LEU A 43 2.33 -6.60 -13.92
C LEU A 43 2.20 -7.90 -14.73
N PRO A 44 2.85 -8.99 -14.29
CA PRO A 44 2.62 -10.29 -14.90
C PRO A 44 1.19 -10.77 -14.61
N GLY A 45 0.67 -11.63 -15.48
CA GLY A 45 -0.70 -12.14 -15.37
C GLY A 45 -1.80 -11.15 -15.78
N LEU A 46 -1.46 -10.05 -16.45
CA LEU A 46 -2.41 -9.04 -16.92
C LEU A 46 -3.58 -9.65 -17.72
N GLU A 47 -3.30 -10.58 -18.65
CA GLU A 47 -4.35 -11.26 -19.43
C GLU A 47 -5.36 -12.00 -18.54
N GLN A 48 -4.88 -12.72 -17.52
CA GLN A 48 -5.74 -13.43 -16.58
C GLN A 48 -6.58 -12.45 -15.75
N GLN A 49 -5.99 -11.32 -15.33
CA GLN A 49 -6.70 -10.25 -14.62
C GLN A 49 -7.77 -9.59 -15.51
N LEU A 50 -7.45 -9.35 -16.80
CA LEU A 50 -8.38 -8.81 -17.79
C LEU A 50 -9.57 -9.74 -18.01
N SER A 51 -9.34 -11.05 -18.15
CA SER A 51 -10.43 -12.03 -18.24
C SER A 51 -11.32 -12.02 -17.00
N LYS A 52 -10.72 -11.99 -15.80
CA LYS A 52 -11.47 -11.98 -14.53
C LYS A 52 -12.32 -10.72 -14.38
N VAL A 53 -11.75 -9.53 -14.62
CA VAL A 53 -12.50 -8.28 -14.45
C VAL A 53 -13.62 -8.12 -15.48
N ARG A 54 -13.43 -8.61 -16.71
CA ARG A 54 -14.50 -8.62 -17.74
C ARG A 54 -15.65 -9.52 -17.32
N LEU A 55 -15.36 -10.75 -16.88
CA LEU A 55 -16.37 -11.68 -16.38
C LEU A 55 -17.18 -11.05 -15.23
N VAL A 56 -16.50 -10.41 -14.28
CA VAL A 56 -17.17 -9.72 -13.18
C VAL A 56 -18.06 -8.58 -13.68
N ALA A 57 -17.56 -7.73 -14.58
CA ALA A 57 -18.32 -6.60 -15.10
C ALA A 57 -19.54 -7.06 -15.91
N ASP A 58 -19.41 -8.11 -16.72
CA ASP A 58 -20.49 -8.69 -17.51
C ASP A 58 -21.59 -9.27 -16.60
N GLN A 59 -21.21 -10.01 -15.55
CA GLN A 59 -22.16 -10.59 -14.60
C GLN A 59 -22.88 -9.52 -13.76
N LEU A 60 -22.17 -8.45 -13.36
CA LEU A 60 -22.77 -7.31 -12.66
C LEU A 60 -23.50 -6.34 -13.61
N GLN A 61 -23.40 -6.54 -14.93
CA GLN A 61 -23.98 -5.69 -15.97
C GLN A 61 -23.57 -4.21 -15.85
N ILE A 62 -22.29 -3.96 -15.54
CA ILE A 62 -21.74 -2.60 -15.39
C ILE A 62 -20.79 -2.24 -16.54
N PRO A 63 -20.74 -0.98 -16.99
CA PRO A 63 -19.71 -0.52 -17.92
C PRO A 63 -18.32 -0.71 -17.33
N LEU A 64 -17.37 -1.21 -18.12
CA LEU A 64 -15.97 -1.40 -17.71
C LEU A 64 -15.02 -0.57 -18.58
N HIS A 65 -14.21 0.25 -17.93
CA HIS A 65 -13.23 1.14 -18.55
C HIS A 65 -11.81 0.65 -18.26
N PHE A 66 -10.94 0.69 -19.27
CA PHE A 66 -9.51 0.39 -19.11
C PHE A 66 -8.72 1.69 -19.11
N VAL A 67 -7.87 1.88 -18.11
CA VAL A 67 -7.00 3.06 -17.99
C VAL A 67 -5.55 2.64 -18.00
N ASP A 68 -4.82 3.06 -19.04
CA ASP A 68 -3.40 2.72 -19.15
C ASP A 68 -2.53 3.57 -18.22
N PHE A 69 -1.96 2.91 -17.22
CA PHE A 69 -0.99 3.48 -16.30
C PHE A 69 0.37 2.78 -16.33
N THR A 70 0.65 2.02 -17.39
CA THR A 70 1.88 1.24 -17.55
C THR A 70 3.13 2.11 -17.33
N THR A 71 3.22 3.21 -18.08
CA THR A 71 4.37 4.13 -18.02
C THR A 71 4.49 4.85 -16.67
N ILE A 72 3.39 5.42 -16.17
CA ILE A 72 3.43 6.20 -14.93
C ILE A 72 3.67 5.32 -13.70
N PHE A 73 3.18 4.09 -13.70
CA PHE A 73 3.44 3.14 -12.64
C PHE A 73 4.92 2.78 -12.57
N SER A 74 5.55 2.49 -13.71
CA SER A 74 6.99 2.24 -13.78
C SER A 74 7.79 3.43 -13.26
N GLN A 75 7.48 4.63 -13.73
CA GLN A 75 8.21 5.85 -13.36
C GLN A 75 8.00 6.28 -11.90
N SER A 76 6.81 6.07 -11.33
CA SER A 76 6.45 6.61 -10.02
C SER A 76 6.58 5.59 -8.90
N ILE A 77 6.30 4.31 -9.18
CA ILE A 77 6.21 3.25 -8.16
C ILE A 77 7.42 2.33 -8.22
N ILE A 78 7.73 1.78 -9.40
CA ILE A 78 8.87 0.87 -9.56
C ILE A 78 10.18 1.64 -9.37
N SER A 79 10.35 2.80 -10.00
CA SER A 79 11.54 3.63 -9.79
C SER A 79 11.69 4.11 -8.35
N TYR A 80 10.60 4.48 -7.66
CA TYR A 80 10.63 4.82 -6.23
C TYR A 80 11.12 3.64 -5.39
N PHE A 81 10.60 2.44 -5.65
CA PHE A 81 10.97 1.22 -4.95
C PHE A 81 12.46 0.91 -5.11
N ILE A 82 12.95 0.88 -6.35
CA ILE A 82 14.36 0.61 -6.67
C ILE A 82 15.27 1.68 -6.06
N ASN A 83 14.97 2.96 -6.28
CA ASN A 83 15.79 4.08 -5.78
C ASN A 83 15.86 4.15 -4.26
N SER A 84 14.84 3.65 -3.56
CA SER A 84 14.86 3.58 -2.10
C SER A 84 15.84 2.51 -1.62
N TYR A 85 15.82 1.33 -2.23
CA TYR A 85 16.77 0.25 -1.88
C TYR A 85 18.22 0.61 -2.19
N THR A 86 18.48 1.29 -3.32
CA THR A 86 19.84 1.74 -3.65
C THR A 86 20.37 2.80 -2.66
N LYS A 87 19.48 3.48 -1.95
CA LYS A 87 19.80 4.41 -0.84
C LYS A 87 19.80 3.73 0.54
N GLY A 88 19.76 2.40 0.61
CA GLY A 88 19.74 1.68 1.89
C GLY A 88 18.44 1.86 2.70
N LEU A 89 17.33 2.20 2.03
CA LEU A 89 16.01 2.33 2.65
C LEU A 89 15.14 1.10 2.33
N THR A 90 14.16 0.82 3.17
CA THR A 90 13.12 -0.19 2.91
C THR A 90 11.80 0.52 2.52
N PRO A 91 11.47 0.63 1.22
CA PRO A 91 10.30 1.36 0.75
C PRO A 91 8.98 0.63 1.05
N ASN A 92 7.89 1.41 1.06
CA ASN A 92 6.54 0.87 0.98
C ASN A 92 5.85 1.37 -0.30
N PRO A 93 5.90 0.60 -1.40
CA PRO A 93 5.36 1.04 -2.69
C PRO A 93 3.83 1.15 -2.66
N CYS A 94 3.13 0.40 -1.82
CA CYS A 94 1.67 0.42 -1.72
C CYS A 94 1.15 1.75 -1.17
N VAL A 95 1.83 2.31 -0.17
CA VAL A 95 1.50 3.64 0.39
C VAL A 95 1.61 4.74 -0.68
N VAL A 96 2.65 4.69 -1.51
CA VAL A 96 2.86 5.65 -2.61
C VAL A 96 1.88 5.40 -3.76
N CYS A 97 1.61 4.14 -4.10
CA CYS A 97 0.66 3.75 -5.15
C CYS A 97 -0.78 4.18 -4.83
N ASN A 98 -1.20 4.04 -3.56
CA ASN A 98 -2.51 4.51 -3.13
C ASN A 98 -2.65 6.03 -3.28
N GLU A 99 -1.62 6.80 -2.89
CA GLU A 99 -1.63 8.25 -3.04
C GLU A 99 -1.62 8.69 -4.51
N LEU A 100 -0.65 8.20 -5.30
CA LEU A 100 -0.38 8.75 -6.62
C LEU A 100 -1.24 8.11 -7.71
N ILE A 101 -1.42 6.80 -7.68
CA ILE A 101 -2.05 6.04 -8.77
C ILE A 101 -3.53 5.82 -8.48
N LYS A 102 -3.86 5.07 -7.42
CA LYS A 102 -5.24 4.61 -7.17
C LYS A 102 -6.19 5.74 -6.73
N CYS A 103 -5.82 6.53 -5.73
CA CYS A 103 -6.64 7.66 -5.28
C CYS A 103 -6.17 9.00 -5.85
N GLY A 104 -5.22 8.96 -6.79
CA GLY A 104 -4.74 10.12 -7.55
C GLY A 104 -5.18 10.01 -9.01
N ARG A 105 -4.30 9.46 -9.86
CA ARG A 105 -4.52 9.43 -11.32
C ARG A 105 -5.78 8.69 -11.76
N LEU A 106 -6.14 7.58 -11.10
CA LEU A 106 -7.38 6.87 -11.39
C LEU A 106 -8.62 7.70 -10.99
N LEU A 107 -8.55 8.35 -9.82
CA LEU A 107 -9.59 9.26 -9.36
C LEU A 107 -9.80 10.44 -10.32
N ASP A 108 -8.72 10.99 -10.88
CA ASP A 108 -8.79 12.05 -11.89
C ASP A 108 -9.34 11.53 -13.23
N ALA A 109 -8.96 10.31 -13.64
CA ALA A 109 -9.50 9.68 -14.84
C ALA A 109 -11.03 9.45 -14.74
N MET A 110 -11.52 9.01 -13.57
CA MET A 110 -12.96 8.90 -13.30
C MET A 110 -13.65 10.27 -13.30
N ALA A 111 -13.02 11.30 -12.71
CA ALA A 111 -13.54 12.67 -12.68
C ALA A 111 -13.77 13.22 -14.09
N ASN A 112 -12.82 12.99 -15.00
CA ASN A 112 -12.89 13.45 -16.38
C ASN A 112 -14.03 12.78 -17.18
N GLN A 113 -14.60 11.68 -16.65
CA GLN A 113 -15.77 11.01 -17.18
C GLN A 113 -17.06 11.33 -16.39
N GLY A 114 -17.05 12.34 -15.54
CA GLY A 114 -18.21 12.81 -14.78
C GLY A 114 -18.43 12.11 -13.44
N MET A 115 -17.54 11.22 -13.00
CA MET A 115 -17.63 10.55 -11.69
C MET A 115 -16.79 11.29 -10.65
N GLU A 116 -17.44 12.10 -9.82
CA GLU A 116 -16.75 12.89 -8.80
C GLU A 116 -16.21 12.06 -7.63
N LYS A 117 -16.85 10.90 -7.36
CA LYS A 117 -16.48 9.95 -6.31
C LYS A 117 -15.96 8.65 -6.91
N MET A 118 -15.01 8.03 -6.21
CA MET A 118 -14.55 6.67 -6.50
C MET A 118 -14.78 5.75 -5.30
N ALA A 119 -15.04 4.47 -5.56
CA ALA A 119 -15.02 3.43 -4.55
C ALA A 119 -13.90 2.43 -4.81
N THR A 120 -13.38 1.82 -3.73
CA THR A 120 -12.34 0.79 -3.82
C THR A 120 -12.59 -0.31 -2.81
N GLY A 121 -12.06 -1.50 -3.05
CA GLY A 121 -12.10 -2.64 -2.13
C GLY A 121 -11.20 -2.51 -0.89
N HIS A 122 -10.76 -1.30 -0.52
CA HIS A 122 -9.93 -1.14 0.67
C HIS A 122 -10.76 -1.20 1.96
N TYR A 123 -10.17 -1.81 2.99
CA TYR A 123 -10.72 -1.87 4.34
C TYR A 123 -10.22 -0.66 5.14
N GLY A 124 -11.08 0.33 5.27
CA GLY A 124 -10.86 1.54 6.07
C GLY A 124 -12.14 2.34 6.11
N GLN A 125 -12.24 3.33 6.98
CA GLN A 125 -13.44 4.15 7.08
C GLN A 125 -13.11 5.60 6.77
N ILE A 126 -13.94 6.26 5.97
CA ILE A 126 -13.86 7.70 5.74
C ILE A 126 -15.07 8.33 6.41
N ILE A 127 -14.83 9.11 7.46
CA ILE A 127 -15.87 9.75 8.25
C ILE A 127 -15.80 11.24 8.03
N HIS A 128 -16.91 11.85 7.60
CA HIS A 128 -17.00 13.30 7.44
C HIS A 128 -17.43 13.93 8.76
N LYS A 129 -16.53 14.72 9.38
CA LYS A 129 -16.80 15.47 10.61
C LYS A 129 -16.38 16.92 10.45
N ASN A 130 -17.23 17.84 10.89
CA ASN A 130 -16.96 19.28 10.85
C ASN A 130 -16.49 19.77 9.46
N GLY A 131 -17.13 19.27 8.39
CA GLY A 131 -16.80 19.63 7.01
C GLY A 131 -15.48 19.06 6.47
N ARG A 132 -14.88 18.05 7.12
CA ARG A 132 -13.63 17.41 6.68
C ARG A 132 -13.76 15.89 6.65
N ALA A 133 -13.21 15.23 5.64
CA ALA A 133 -13.02 13.79 5.63
C ALA A 133 -11.85 13.37 6.53
N GLU A 134 -12.12 12.42 7.43
CA GLU A 134 -11.14 11.78 8.30
C GLU A 134 -10.97 10.31 7.91
N LEU A 135 -9.72 9.84 7.86
CA LEU A 135 -9.41 8.42 7.68
C LEU A 135 -9.39 7.71 9.04
N HIS A 136 -10.18 6.66 9.17
CA HIS A 136 -10.32 5.81 10.36
C HIS A 136 -9.98 4.37 10.02
N ARG A 137 -9.65 3.57 11.05
CA ARG A 137 -9.38 2.14 10.90
C ARG A 137 -10.64 1.39 10.46
N ALA A 138 -10.46 0.28 9.74
CA ALA A 138 -11.55 -0.64 9.47
C ALA A 138 -12.12 -1.27 10.75
N ALA A 139 -13.36 -1.73 10.69
CA ALA A 139 -13.99 -2.48 11.77
C ALA A 139 -13.32 -3.83 12.02
N ASP A 140 -12.75 -4.47 10.98
CA ASP A 140 -11.92 -5.66 11.08
C ASP A 140 -10.43 -5.25 11.22
N PRO A 141 -9.82 -5.37 12.43
CA PRO A 141 -8.44 -4.97 12.64
C PRO A 141 -7.43 -5.84 11.88
N ALA A 142 -7.80 -7.07 11.50
CA ALA A 142 -6.92 -7.98 10.78
C ALA A 142 -6.82 -7.62 9.28
N LYS A 143 -7.83 -6.89 8.76
CA LYS A 143 -7.86 -6.40 7.39
C LYS A 143 -7.66 -4.90 7.25
N ASP A 144 -7.59 -4.15 8.35
CA ASP A 144 -7.39 -2.70 8.33
C ASP A 144 -6.22 -2.27 7.42
N GLN A 145 -6.57 -1.50 6.38
CA GLN A 145 -5.66 -0.96 5.38
C GLN A 145 -5.46 0.56 5.54
N SER A 146 -5.97 1.17 6.62
CA SER A 146 -5.74 2.59 6.91
C SER A 146 -4.25 2.98 6.91
N TYR A 147 -3.36 2.06 7.30
CA TYR A 147 -1.91 2.23 7.19
C TYR A 147 -1.45 2.51 5.76
N PHE A 148 -2.02 1.83 4.76
CA PHE A 148 -1.64 2.01 3.35
C PHE A 148 -2.30 3.23 2.71
N LEU A 149 -3.32 3.80 3.35
CA LEU A 149 -4.05 5.00 2.90
C LEU A 149 -3.59 6.26 3.65
N CYS A 150 -2.59 6.17 4.54
CA CYS A 150 -2.18 7.26 5.43
C CYS A 150 -1.64 8.52 4.72
N ARG A 151 -1.25 8.41 3.44
CA ARG A 151 -0.79 9.52 2.61
C ARG A 151 -1.88 10.18 1.76
N LEU A 152 -3.14 9.74 1.86
CA LEU A 152 -4.21 10.42 1.15
C LEU A 152 -4.41 11.83 1.70
N SER A 153 -4.49 12.81 0.80
CA SER A 153 -4.81 14.19 1.15
C SER A 153 -6.30 14.35 1.50
N PRO A 154 -6.70 15.41 2.23
CA PRO A 154 -8.11 15.68 2.50
C PRO A 154 -8.98 15.70 1.24
N LYS A 155 -8.50 16.32 0.15
CA LYS A 155 -9.20 16.36 -1.14
C LYS A 155 -9.42 14.97 -1.75
N GLN A 156 -8.46 14.06 -1.58
CA GLN A 156 -8.61 12.67 -2.03
C GLN A 156 -9.59 11.91 -1.14
N LEU A 157 -9.48 12.06 0.19
CA LEU A 157 -10.39 11.43 1.15
C LEU A 157 -11.84 11.86 0.92
N ASP A 158 -12.09 13.15 0.65
CA ASP A 158 -13.43 13.64 0.34
C ASP A 158 -14.04 12.92 -0.87
N ARG A 159 -13.23 12.41 -1.80
CA ARG A 159 -13.70 11.79 -3.05
C ARG A 159 -13.66 10.26 -3.06
N VAL A 160 -13.13 9.63 -2.01
CA VAL A 160 -13.01 8.17 -1.91
C VAL A 160 -14.11 7.61 -1.02
N ILE A 161 -14.66 6.46 -1.41
CA ILE A 161 -15.65 5.69 -0.67
C ILE A 161 -15.04 4.32 -0.39
N LEU A 162 -15.19 3.83 0.84
CA LEU A 162 -14.66 2.55 1.30
C LEU A 162 -15.80 1.66 1.85
N PRO A 163 -16.61 1.02 1.00
CA PRO A 163 -17.81 0.30 1.46
C PRO A 163 -17.50 -0.87 2.40
N LEU A 164 -16.32 -1.48 2.29
CA LEU A 164 -15.89 -2.59 3.15
C LEU A 164 -15.36 -2.14 4.51
N GLY A 165 -15.36 -0.84 4.81
CA GLY A 165 -14.82 -0.29 6.06
C GLY A 165 -15.45 -0.85 7.34
N THR A 166 -16.71 -1.25 7.28
CA THR A 166 -17.47 -1.85 8.39
C THR A 166 -17.62 -3.36 8.30
N TRP A 167 -17.10 -3.97 7.23
CA TRP A 167 -17.29 -5.39 6.93
C TRP A 167 -16.13 -6.22 7.49
N LYS A 168 -16.43 -7.48 7.87
CA LYS A 168 -15.38 -8.48 8.08
C LYS A 168 -15.12 -9.22 6.77
N LYS A 169 -13.93 -9.81 6.65
CA LYS A 169 -13.58 -10.57 5.44
C LYS A 169 -14.53 -11.74 5.16
N ALA A 170 -15.03 -12.40 6.21
CA ALA A 170 -15.97 -13.51 6.07
C ALA A 170 -17.29 -13.05 5.41
N ASP A 171 -17.80 -11.88 5.79
CA ASP A 171 -19.02 -11.30 5.22
C ASP A 171 -18.84 -11.01 3.73
N VAL A 172 -17.64 -10.57 3.33
CA VAL A 172 -17.29 -10.33 1.91
C VAL A 172 -17.28 -11.63 1.10
N PHE A 173 -16.79 -12.73 1.66
CA PHE A 173 -16.86 -14.03 0.96
C PHE A 173 -18.30 -14.54 0.84
N SER A 174 -19.10 -14.43 1.90
CA SER A 174 -20.53 -14.79 1.85
C SER A 174 -21.27 -13.98 0.78
N GLN A 175 -21.08 -12.66 0.77
CA GLN A 175 -21.71 -11.81 -0.25
C GLN A 175 -21.25 -12.16 -1.66
N ALA A 176 -19.96 -12.52 -1.84
CA ALA A 176 -19.46 -12.95 -3.14
C ALA A 176 -20.11 -14.25 -3.61
N GLU A 177 -20.35 -15.22 -2.72
CA GLU A 177 -21.11 -16.43 -3.02
C GLU A 177 -22.55 -16.10 -3.43
N ASP A 178 -23.23 -15.22 -2.68
CA ASP A 178 -24.63 -14.83 -2.91
C ASP A 178 -24.83 -14.18 -4.29
N ILE A 179 -23.86 -13.39 -4.76
CA ILE A 179 -23.91 -12.74 -6.08
C ILE A 179 -23.31 -13.60 -7.21
N GLY A 180 -23.03 -14.88 -6.94
CA GLY A 180 -22.63 -15.86 -7.95
C GLY A 180 -21.13 -15.93 -8.24
N PHE A 181 -20.26 -15.57 -7.28
CA PHE A 181 -18.80 -15.76 -7.34
C PHE A 181 -18.24 -16.63 -6.21
N PRO A 182 -18.64 -17.91 -6.11
CA PRO A 182 -18.31 -18.78 -4.97
C PRO A 182 -16.84 -19.19 -4.84
N HIS A 183 -16.05 -19.04 -5.90
CA HIS A 183 -14.66 -19.52 -5.94
C HIS A 183 -13.70 -18.40 -6.31
N PHE A 184 -13.69 -17.32 -5.51
CA PHE A 184 -12.55 -16.39 -5.54
C PHE A 184 -11.32 -17.06 -4.92
N ASP A 185 -10.74 -18.02 -5.64
CA ASP A 185 -9.43 -18.59 -5.36
C ASP A 185 -8.36 -17.54 -5.69
N GLY A 186 -8.11 -16.69 -4.69
CA GLY A 186 -6.99 -15.78 -4.69
C GLY A 186 -6.31 -15.91 -3.34
N GLN A 187 -5.07 -16.40 -3.34
CA GLN A 187 -4.16 -16.05 -2.25
C GLN A 187 -4.16 -14.54 -2.15
N GLU A 188 -4.49 -14.00 -0.98
CA GLU A 188 -4.38 -12.57 -0.76
C GLU A 188 -2.96 -12.14 -1.14
N SER A 189 -2.83 -11.13 -2.01
CA SER A 189 -1.53 -10.60 -2.38
C SER A 189 -0.91 -9.94 -1.15
N GLN A 190 -0.16 -10.73 -0.38
CA GLN A 190 0.60 -10.27 0.78
C GLN A 190 1.94 -9.63 0.35
N ASP A 191 2.36 -9.88 -0.88
CA ASP A 191 3.59 -9.34 -1.47
C ASP A 191 3.34 -8.11 -2.36
N VAL A 192 4.42 -7.39 -2.64
CA VAL A 192 4.41 -6.26 -3.56
C VAL A 192 4.00 -6.74 -4.96
N CYS A 193 2.97 -6.12 -5.53
CA CYS A 193 2.25 -6.69 -6.69
C CYS A 193 3.10 -6.92 -7.94
N PHE A 194 4.18 -6.15 -8.15
CA PHE A 194 5.07 -6.31 -9.30
C PHE A 194 6.20 -7.31 -9.07
N LEU A 195 6.48 -7.73 -7.83
CA LEU A 195 7.46 -8.79 -7.55
C LEU A 195 6.90 -10.17 -7.96
N SER A 196 5.59 -10.38 -7.79
CA SER A 196 4.91 -11.56 -8.36
C SER A 196 5.53 -12.91 -7.94
N GLY A 197 5.98 -13.00 -6.69
CA GLY A 197 6.65 -14.19 -6.13
C GLY A 197 8.15 -14.27 -6.41
N GLN A 198 8.69 -13.38 -7.24
CA GLN A 198 10.13 -13.18 -7.39
C GLN A 198 10.72 -12.65 -6.08
N ASN A 199 11.92 -13.11 -5.75
CA ASN A 199 12.65 -12.56 -4.62
C ASN A 199 13.17 -11.13 -4.97
N LEU A 200 13.32 -10.30 -3.94
CA LEU A 200 13.77 -8.92 -4.10
C LEU A 200 15.14 -8.80 -4.81
N PRO A 201 16.17 -9.63 -4.49
CA PRO A 201 17.44 -9.60 -5.21
C PRO A 201 17.32 -9.73 -6.72
N ASP A 202 16.64 -10.76 -7.20
CA ASP A 202 16.51 -11.03 -8.63
C ASP A 202 15.79 -9.87 -9.32
N PHE A 203 14.75 -9.33 -8.68
CA PHE A 203 14.02 -8.17 -9.20
C PHE A 203 14.92 -6.94 -9.35
N LEU A 204 15.75 -6.64 -8.34
CA LEU A 204 16.64 -5.48 -8.38
C LEU A 204 17.74 -5.65 -9.44
N GLU A 205 18.30 -6.86 -9.58
CA GLU A 205 19.32 -7.18 -10.58
C GLU A 205 18.77 -7.04 -12.01
N GLU A 206 17.56 -7.54 -12.28
CA GLU A 206 16.87 -7.37 -13.57
C GLU A 206 16.63 -5.91 -13.94
N HIS A 207 16.47 -5.04 -12.94
CA HIS A 207 16.32 -3.60 -13.13
C HIS A 207 17.66 -2.84 -13.06
N GLY A 208 18.78 -3.54 -13.19
CA GLY A 208 20.11 -2.95 -13.36
C GLY A 208 20.79 -2.52 -12.05
N VAL A 209 20.25 -2.90 -10.88
CA VAL A 209 20.94 -2.69 -9.61
C VAL A 209 22.09 -3.69 -9.51
N LYS A 210 23.32 -3.18 -9.58
CA LYS A 210 24.52 -4.02 -9.51
C LYS A 210 24.79 -4.45 -8.07
N ASN A 211 25.27 -5.68 -7.92
CA ASN A 211 25.89 -6.11 -6.67
C ASN A 211 27.15 -5.29 -6.41
N GLN A 212 27.17 -4.60 -5.27
CA GLN A 212 28.34 -3.86 -4.81
C GLN A 212 28.72 -4.39 -3.43
N ALA A 213 29.81 -5.17 -3.40
CA ALA A 213 30.31 -5.71 -2.16
C ALA A 213 30.80 -4.61 -1.24
N GLY A 214 30.48 -4.74 0.04
CA GLY A 214 30.81 -3.79 1.09
C GLY A 214 31.03 -4.49 2.41
N ASP A 215 31.44 -3.74 3.42
CA ASP A 215 31.85 -4.31 4.70
C ASP A 215 30.65 -4.42 5.66
N ILE A 216 30.57 -5.54 6.37
CA ILE A 216 29.67 -5.70 7.52
C ILE A 216 30.46 -5.33 8.76
N THR A 217 30.02 -4.29 9.46
CA THR A 217 30.77 -3.66 10.56
C THR A 217 29.97 -3.61 11.85
N THR A 218 30.63 -3.70 13.00
CA THR A 218 30.00 -3.40 14.29
C THR A 218 29.76 -1.89 14.44
N THR A 219 28.96 -1.49 15.42
CA THR A 219 28.79 -0.07 15.81
C THR A 219 30.08 0.61 16.25
N THR A 220 31.10 -0.16 16.65
CA THR A 220 32.44 0.35 17.00
C THR A 220 33.41 0.38 15.81
N GLY A 221 32.96 -0.03 14.62
CA GLY A 221 33.75 0.02 13.37
C GLY A 221 34.57 -1.23 13.06
N HIS A 222 34.45 -2.32 13.83
CA HIS A 222 35.14 -3.58 13.51
C HIS A 222 34.47 -4.27 12.32
N VAL A 223 35.24 -4.57 11.27
CA VAL A 223 34.78 -5.37 10.13
C VAL A 223 34.70 -6.84 10.54
N LEU A 224 33.52 -7.43 10.41
CA LEU A 224 33.26 -8.85 10.73
C LEU A 224 33.00 -9.71 9.50
N GLY A 225 32.74 -9.10 8.35
CA GLY A 225 32.53 -9.83 7.10
C GLY A 225 32.22 -8.89 5.94
N ARG A 226 31.72 -9.46 4.86
CA ARG A 226 31.34 -8.72 3.65
C ARG A 226 29.95 -9.10 3.18
N HIS A 227 29.23 -8.10 2.67
CA HIS A 227 27.94 -8.29 2.01
C HIS A 227 28.08 -8.19 0.50
N ARG A 228 27.04 -8.61 -0.24
CA ARG A 228 26.99 -8.54 -1.71
C ARG A 228 26.25 -7.31 -2.25
N GLY A 229 25.48 -6.65 -1.41
CA GLY A 229 24.82 -5.37 -1.70
C GLY A 229 24.02 -4.90 -0.52
N ILE A 230 24.08 -3.60 -0.20
CA ILE A 230 23.39 -3.02 0.97
C ILE A 230 21.87 -3.24 0.94
N TRP A 231 21.30 -3.29 -0.26
CA TRP A 231 19.88 -3.51 -0.52
C TRP A 231 19.36 -4.90 -0.12
N GLN A 232 20.26 -5.86 0.16
CA GLN A 232 19.89 -7.20 0.66
C GLN A 232 19.58 -7.21 2.17
N TYR A 233 19.71 -6.06 2.82
CA TYR A 233 19.61 -5.93 4.26
C TYR A 233 18.53 -4.93 4.66
N THR A 234 17.90 -5.17 5.80
CA THR A 234 16.91 -4.28 6.40
C THR A 234 17.15 -4.18 7.89
N VAL A 235 16.98 -3.00 8.48
CA VAL A 235 17.13 -2.80 9.94
C VAL A 235 16.21 -3.74 10.72
N GLY A 236 16.79 -4.48 11.66
CA GLY A 236 16.18 -5.56 12.43
C GLY A 236 16.33 -6.95 11.82
N GLN A 237 16.93 -7.09 10.64
CA GLN A 237 17.21 -8.39 10.03
C GLN A 237 18.24 -9.18 10.85
N ARG A 238 17.91 -10.44 11.15
CA ARG A 238 18.77 -11.42 11.83
C ARG A 238 19.35 -12.47 10.88
N ARG A 239 18.55 -12.94 9.92
CA ARG A 239 18.93 -14.02 8.99
C ARG A 239 19.73 -13.46 7.81
N GLY A 240 20.57 -14.31 7.19
CA GLY A 240 21.32 -13.96 5.99
C GLY A 240 22.59 -13.12 6.23
N LEU A 241 23.00 -12.92 7.48
CA LEU A 241 24.26 -12.23 7.80
C LEU A 241 25.50 -13.13 7.62
N GLY A 242 25.36 -14.45 7.80
CA GLY A 242 26.46 -15.41 7.59
C GLY A 242 27.63 -15.28 8.57
N LEU A 243 27.41 -14.63 9.71
CA LEU A 243 28.44 -14.37 10.72
C LEU A 243 28.29 -15.30 11.94
N PRO A 244 29.29 -16.14 12.25
CA PRO A 244 29.24 -17.02 13.42
C PRO A 244 29.49 -16.23 14.71
N ASP A 245 28.68 -16.49 15.74
CA ASP A 245 28.85 -15.96 17.10
C ASP A 245 27.99 -16.77 18.09
N ALA A 246 28.30 -16.68 19.38
CA ALA A 246 27.55 -17.28 20.48
C ALA A 246 26.12 -16.69 20.61
N THR A 247 25.93 -15.43 20.22
CA THR A 247 24.63 -14.76 20.21
C THR A 247 24.32 -14.13 18.85
N PRO A 248 23.03 -14.05 18.43
CA PRO A 248 22.68 -13.54 17.11
C PRO A 248 23.11 -12.10 16.87
N TRP A 249 23.52 -11.83 15.62
CA TRP A 249 23.70 -10.47 15.10
C TRP A 249 22.41 -9.95 14.48
N TYR A 250 22.21 -8.64 14.56
CA TYR A 250 21.10 -7.92 13.96
C TYR A 250 21.63 -6.73 13.16
N VAL A 251 21.04 -6.45 12.00
CA VAL A 251 21.28 -5.19 11.29
C VAL A 251 20.69 -4.05 12.13
N THR A 252 21.55 -3.16 12.62
CA THR A 252 21.17 -1.97 13.40
C THR A 252 21.18 -0.69 12.58
N GLY A 253 21.85 -0.70 11.42
CA GLY A 253 21.89 0.44 10.51
C GLY A 253 22.42 0.06 9.13
N LEU A 254 22.18 0.93 8.16
CA LEU A 254 22.69 0.84 6.80
C LEU A 254 23.34 2.19 6.46
N ASP A 255 24.56 2.14 5.94
CA ASP A 255 25.36 3.31 5.59
C ASP A 255 25.68 3.25 4.09
N PRO A 256 24.79 3.79 3.23
CA PRO A 256 24.96 3.75 1.79
C PRO A 256 26.16 4.57 1.31
N ASP A 257 26.51 5.66 2.00
CA ASP A 257 27.61 6.54 1.61
C ASP A 257 28.97 5.84 1.70
N ASN A 258 29.15 4.98 2.70
CA ASN A 258 30.37 4.18 2.86
C ASN A 258 30.19 2.72 2.40
N ASN A 259 29.02 2.37 1.86
CA ASN A 259 28.64 1.00 1.49
C ASN A 259 28.89 -0.02 2.62
N ARG A 260 28.31 0.25 3.81
CA ARG A 260 28.45 -0.61 5.00
C ARG A 260 27.10 -1.07 5.53
N VAL A 261 27.07 -2.33 5.99
CA VAL A 261 25.98 -2.85 6.82
C VAL A 261 26.45 -2.80 8.28
N ILE A 262 25.72 -2.09 9.12
CA ILE A 262 26.05 -1.94 10.54
C ILE A 262 25.26 -2.98 11.32
N ILE A 263 25.97 -3.80 12.09
CA ILE A 263 25.40 -4.84 12.94
C ILE A 263 25.67 -4.59 14.40
N GLY A 264 24.76 -5.09 15.22
CA GLY A 264 24.84 -5.03 16.67
C GLY A 264 24.11 -6.19 17.32
N LYS A 265 24.13 -6.18 18.65
CA LYS A 265 23.38 -7.12 19.47
C LYS A 265 21.97 -6.59 19.72
N ASN A 266 21.11 -7.43 20.28
CA ASN A 266 19.70 -7.13 20.47
C ASN A 266 19.47 -5.83 21.28
N GLU A 267 20.35 -5.57 22.24
CA GLU A 267 20.30 -4.39 23.12
C GLU A 267 20.49 -3.08 22.34
N THR A 268 21.26 -3.13 21.25
CA THR A 268 21.54 -1.99 20.37
C THR A 268 20.50 -1.77 19.27
N LEU A 269 19.52 -2.68 19.12
CA LEU A 269 18.48 -2.60 18.10
C LEU A 269 17.35 -1.65 18.48
N PHE A 270 17.04 -1.52 19.78
CA PHE A 270 15.89 -0.76 20.24
C PHE A 270 16.18 0.74 20.26
N GLN A 271 15.26 1.51 19.69
CA GLN A 271 15.30 2.97 19.69
C GLN A 271 13.99 3.53 20.24
N THR A 272 14.08 4.63 20.98
CA THR A 272 12.94 5.36 21.55
C THR A 272 12.63 6.65 20.79
N VAL A 273 13.51 7.05 19.87
CA VAL A 273 13.41 8.28 19.07
C VAL A 273 13.73 7.93 17.62
N LEU A 274 12.97 8.52 16.69
CA LEU A 274 13.20 8.41 15.26
C LEU A 274 12.81 9.72 14.58
N SER A 275 13.49 10.05 13.49
CA SER A 275 13.12 11.15 12.61
C SER A 275 12.28 10.63 11.44
N VAL A 276 11.25 11.39 11.06
CA VAL A 276 10.41 11.11 9.89
C VAL A 276 10.43 12.31 8.95
N SER A 277 10.56 12.04 7.66
CA SER A 277 10.36 13.03 6.60
C SER A 277 8.98 12.85 5.94
N ASP A 278 8.59 13.82 5.12
CA ASP A 278 7.41 13.73 4.25
C ASP A 278 6.10 13.42 5.00
N VAL A 279 6.00 13.92 6.24
CA VAL A 279 4.85 13.71 7.10
C VAL A 279 3.64 14.40 6.48
N ARG A 280 2.58 13.62 6.21
CA ARG A 280 1.30 14.14 5.75
C ARG A 280 0.29 14.13 6.89
N TRP A 281 -0.28 15.30 7.12
CA TRP A 281 -1.40 15.49 8.05
C TRP A 281 -2.69 15.67 7.27
N THR A 282 -3.75 14.99 7.70
CA THR A 282 -5.13 15.24 7.22
C THR A 282 -5.79 16.43 7.94
N ILE A 283 -5.11 16.96 8.95
CA ILE A 283 -5.45 18.16 9.71
C ILE A 283 -4.31 19.20 9.56
N PRO A 284 -4.53 20.47 9.95
CA PRO A 284 -3.42 21.41 10.10
C PRO A 284 -2.33 20.80 11.01
N PRO A 285 -1.05 20.79 10.57
CA PRO A 285 0.03 20.19 11.35
C PRO A 285 0.18 20.86 12.72
N PRO A 286 0.09 20.11 13.83
CA PRO A 286 0.30 20.67 15.16
C PRO A 286 1.79 20.88 15.46
N GLN A 287 2.11 21.81 16.35
CA GLN A 287 3.48 22.00 16.87
C GLN A 287 3.97 20.80 17.68
N VAL A 288 3.06 20.18 18.42
CA VAL A 288 3.29 18.93 19.14
C VAL A 288 2.04 18.08 18.99
N TRP A 289 2.22 16.85 18.53
CA TRP A 289 1.17 15.83 18.52
C TRP A 289 1.49 14.73 19.52
N GLN A 290 0.47 14.19 20.16
CA GLN A 290 0.58 13.03 21.04
C GLN A 290 -0.50 12.02 20.70
N GLY A 291 -0.12 10.75 20.64
CA GLY A 291 -1.05 9.67 20.38
C GLY A 291 -0.33 8.42 19.89
N LYS A 292 -1.11 7.52 19.29
CA LYS A 292 -0.57 6.23 18.82
C LYS A 292 0.03 6.32 17.42
N VAL A 293 1.28 5.92 17.27
CA VAL A 293 1.98 5.78 15.99
C VAL A 293 2.19 4.30 15.67
N GLN A 294 2.10 3.96 14.39
CA GLN A 294 2.34 2.61 13.88
C GLN A 294 3.48 2.67 12.85
N LEU A 295 4.58 1.95 13.11
CA LEU A 295 5.78 2.00 12.25
C LEU A 295 5.77 0.99 11.10
N ARG A 296 4.98 -0.09 11.22
CA ARG A 296 4.81 -1.12 10.19
C ARG A 296 3.36 -1.61 10.23
N SER A 297 2.81 -2.01 9.08
CA SER A 297 1.39 -2.36 8.93
C SER A 297 0.87 -3.43 9.91
N ARG A 298 1.71 -4.40 10.28
CA ARG A 298 1.36 -5.47 11.23
C ARG A 298 1.75 -5.19 12.68
N HIS A 299 2.42 -4.06 12.95
CA HIS A 299 2.81 -3.71 14.32
C HIS A 299 1.62 -3.17 15.11
N ARG A 300 1.57 -3.47 16.40
CA ARG A 300 0.69 -2.76 17.33
C ARG A 300 1.13 -1.30 17.41
N ALA A 301 0.19 -0.37 17.27
CA ALA A 301 0.49 1.04 17.44
C ALA A 301 0.89 1.35 18.89
N ALA A 302 1.89 2.21 19.08
CA ALA A 302 2.48 2.58 20.37
C ALA A 302 2.32 4.08 20.62
N GLN A 303 2.25 4.48 21.90
CA GLN A 303 2.18 5.90 22.27
C GLN A 303 3.48 6.60 21.89
N ALA A 304 3.36 7.78 21.28
CA ALA A 304 4.50 8.60 20.88
C ALA A 304 4.13 10.09 20.93
N LYS A 305 5.18 10.91 20.98
CA LYS A 305 5.12 12.36 20.78
C LYS A 305 5.81 12.68 19.45
N VAL A 306 5.17 13.50 18.62
CA VAL A 306 5.73 13.99 17.35
C VAL A 306 5.84 15.51 17.45
N SER A 307 7.01 16.04 17.11
CA SER A 307 7.27 17.49 17.02
C SER A 307 8.18 17.77 15.83
N PRO A 308 8.10 18.96 15.21
CA PRO A 308 9.08 19.38 14.22
C PRO A 308 10.50 19.24 14.75
N GLN A 309 11.41 18.79 13.90
CA GLN A 309 12.83 18.83 14.22
C GLN A 309 13.28 20.30 14.19
N SER A 310 13.80 20.76 15.32
CA SER A 310 14.40 22.09 15.49
C SER A 310 15.69 22.24 14.70
#